data_AF-A0A5B8JEW9-F1
#
_entry.id   AF-A0A5B8JEW9-F1
#
_cell.length_a   1.000
_cell.length_b   1.000
_cell.length_c   1.000
_cell.angle_alpha   90.00
_cell.angle_beta   90.00
_cell.angle_gamma   90.00
#
_symmetry.space_group_name_H-M   'P 1'
#
loop_
_entity.id
_entity.type
_entity.pdbx_description
1 polymer ?
#
loop_
_entity_poly.entity_id
_entity_poly.type
_entity_poly.pdbx_seq_one_letter_code
_entity_poly.pdbx_strand_id
1 'polypeptide(L)'
;MKRTLAAASLAVLAITLAGCGQLQQATDKAVSDGASQVASAAGNELKKQACSLVADGLVSASDKKALGGLVAGAQAAGLPAEIAAPLKQIADSGDQAPADSVKALQDACAK
;
A
#
# COMPACT_ATOMS: atom_id res chain seq x y z
N MET A 1 -48.32 41.89 17.90
CA MET A 1 -47.71 40.88 18.79
C MET A 1 -47.08 39.83 17.88
N LYS A 2 -45.80 39.94 17.48
CA LYS A 2 -44.62 39.35 18.13
C LYS A 2 -44.84 37.91 18.60
N ARG A 3 -44.27 36.94 17.86
CA ARG A 3 -43.39 35.84 18.31
C ARG A 3 -43.55 34.59 17.42
N THR A 4 -42.68 34.46 16.41
CA THR A 4 -41.48 33.59 16.45
C THR A 4 -41.82 32.10 16.52
N LEU A 5 -41.94 31.45 15.37
CA LEU A 5 -41.57 30.03 15.17
C LEU A 5 -41.18 29.84 13.69
N ALA A 6 -40.06 30.44 13.31
CA ALA A 6 -39.34 30.15 12.07
C ALA A 6 -37.91 29.75 12.48
N ALA A 7 -37.75 28.49 12.86
CA ALA A 7 -36.48 27.81 13.17
C ALA A 7 -36.87 26.35 13.50
N ALA A 8 -36.24 25.29 13.04
CA ALA A 8 -35.02 25.10 12.28
C ALA A 8 -35.11 23.66 11.73
N SER A 9 -35.06 23.48 10.41
CA SER A 9 -35.01 22.13 9.81
C SER A 9 -34.35 22.13 8.43
N LEU A 10 -33.20 22.79 8.28
CA LEU A 10 -32.39 22.73 7.05
C LEU A 10 -30.91 22.93 7.40
N ALA A 11 -30.29 21.97 8.08
CA ALA A 11 -28.85 21.98 8.33
C ALA A 11 -28.29 20.57 8.55
N VAL A 12 -28.54 19.63 7.63
CA VAL A 12 -27.78 18.36 7.55
C VAL A 12 -27.57 18.04 6.07
N LEU A 13 -26.74 18.83 5.37
CA LEU A 13 -26.21 18.43 4.05
C LEU A 13 -24.97 19.25 3.61
N ALA A 14 -24.20 19.79 4.55
CA ALA A 14 -23.02 20.60 4.25
C ALA A 14 -21.71 20.11 4.91
N ILE A 15 -21.53 18.79 5.10
CA ILE A 15 -20.28 18.21 5.64
C ILE A 15 -19.76 17.02 4.82
N THR A 16 -19.84 17.07 3.48
CA THR A 16 -19.19 16.04 2.62
C THR A 16 -18.31 16.59 1.52
N LEU A 17 -18.05 17.91 1.48
CA LEU A 17 -17.15 18.54 0.51
C LEU A 17 -15.96 19.29 1.15
N ALA A 18 -15.48 18.83 2.31
CA ALA A 18 -14.08 19.08 2.69
C ALA A 18 -13.20 18.09 1.90
N GLY A 19 -13.04 18.39 0.62
CA GLY A 19 -12.06 17.73 -0.23
C GLY A 19 -10.65 17.94 0.34
N CYS A 20 -9.81 16.92 0.15
CA CYS A 20 -8.38 16.91 0.37
C CYS A 20 -7.68 18.04 -0.41
N GLY A 21 -7.66 19.27 0.12
CA GLY A 21 -7.10 20.43 -0.56
C GLY A 21 -6.28 21.38 0.31
N GLN A 22 -5.97 21.02 1.57
CA GLN A 22 -5.19 21.86 2.48
C GLN A 22 -4.17 21.03 3.28
N LEU A 23 -3.26 20.38 2.57
CA LEU A 23 -2.06 19.74 3.13
C LEU A 23 -0.79 20.15 2.36
N GLN A 24 -0.74 21.38 1.85
CA GLN A 24 0.33 21.76 0.93
C GLN A 24 1.54 22.42 1.60
N GLN A 25 1.63 22.53 2.93
CA GLN A 25 2.79 23.22 3.56
C GLN A 25 3.32 22.61 4.87
N ALA A 26 3.04 21.33 5.16
CA ALA A 26 3.61 20.66 6.35
C ALA A 26 4.05 19.21 6.13
N THR A 27 4.38 18.80 4.90
CA THR A 27 4.54 17.37 4.55
C THR A 27 5.96 16.96 4.15
N ASP A 28 6.96 17.84 4.14
CA ASP A 28 8.32 17.44 3.76
C ASP A 28 9.12 16.74 4.88
N LYS A 29 8.57 16.59 6.10
CA LYS A 29 9.30 16.02 7.25
C LYS A 29 8.47 15.14 8.19
N ALA A 30 7.46 14.45 7.68
CA ALA A 30 6.72 13.44 8.48
C ALA A 30 6.25 12.23 7.66
N VAL A 31 6.57 12.18 6.36
CA VAL A 31 6.10 11.13 5.45
C VAL A 31 7.12 10.00 5.25
N SER A 32 8.10 9.84 6.15
CA SER A 32 9.07 8.73 6.03
C SER A 32 8.73 7.52 6.91
N ASP A 33 7.84 7.66 7.91
CA ASP A 33 7.50 6.55 8.85
C ASP A 33 5.99 6.28 8.95
N GLY A 34 5.12 7.20 8.53
CA GLY A 34 3.67 7.10 8.74
C GLY A 34 2.85 6.49 7.58
N ALA A 35 3.43 6.36 6.38
CA ALA A 35 2.72 5.82 5.21
C ALA A 35 2.59 4.29 5.23
N SER A 36 3.42 3.60 6.03
CA SER A 36 3.40 2.12 6.14
C SER A 36 2.18 1.56 6.87
N GLN A 37 1.33 2.40 7.49
CA GLN A 37 0.17 1.95 8.26
C GLN A 37 -1.17 1.89 7.49
N VAL A 38 -1.19 2.23 6.20
CA VAL A 38 -2.40 2.11 5.36
C VAL A 38 -2.18 1.08 4.26
N ALA A 39 -1.83 -0.14 4.66
CA ALA A 39 -2.00 -1.28 3.76
C ALA A 39 -3.50 -1.52 3.60
N SER A 40 -4.03 -1.25 2.41
CA SER A 40 -5.40 -1.65 2.05
C SER A 40 -5.58 -3.15 2.31
N ALA A 41 -6.79 -3.63 2.61
CA ALA A 41 -7.02 -5.08 2.83
C ALA A 41 -6.51 -5.93 1.65
N ALA A 42 -6.66 -5.43 0.42
CA ALA A 42 -6.07 -6.03 -0.78
C ALA A 42 -4.54 -6.06 -0.73
N GLY A 43 -3.89 -5.01 -0.23
CA GLY A 43 -2.45 -4.95 -0.08
C GLY A 43 -1.91 -5.93 0.96
N ASN A 44 -2.62 -6.13 2.07
CA ASN A 44 -2.26 -7.16 3.05
C ASN A 44 -2.36 -8.56 2.48
N GLU A 45 -3.37 -8.85 1.65
CA GLU A 45 -3.49 -10.16 1.01
C GLU A 45 -2.40 -10.40 -0.04
N LEU A 46 -2.04 -9.37 -0.80
CA LEU A 46 -0.90 -9.43 -1.73
C LEU A 46 0.43 -9.60 -0.99
N LYS A 47 0.62 -8.90 0.15
CA LYS A 47 1.79 -9.08 1.03
C LYS A 47 1.86 -10.54 1.50
N LYS A 48 0.76 -11.11 2.00
CA LYS A 48 0.72 -12.51 2.44
C LYS A 48 1.10 -13.49 1.34
N GLN A 49 0.51 -13.33 0.14
CA GLN A 49 0.82 -14.19 -1.01
C GLN A 49 2.30 -14.07 -1.42
N ALA A 50 2.83 -12.85 -1.48
CA ALA A 50 4.25 -12.65 -1.79
C ALA A 50 5.15 -13.28 -0.71
N CYS A 51 4.81 -13.08 0.57
CA CYS A 51 5.59 -13.60 1.68
C CYS A 51 5.54 -15.13 1.79
N SER A 52 4.41 -15.76 1.46
CA SER A 52 4.32 -17.23 1.44
C SER A 52 5.23 -17.85 0.38
N LEU A 53 5.44 -17.17 -0.75
CA LEU A 53 6.31 -17.66 -1.84
C LEU A 53 7.81 -17.57 -1.51
N VAL A 54 8.19 -16.76 -0.51
CA VAL A 54 9.59 -16.59 -0.08
C VAL A 54 9.88 -17.10 1.33
N ALA A 55 8.86 -17.63 2.02
CA ALA A 55 8.95 -18.04 3.42
C ALA A 55 10.01 -19.12 3.65
N ASP A 56 10.04 -20.13 2.77
CA ASP A 56 10.94 -21.28 2.91
C ASP A 56 12.38 -20.98 2.43
N GLY A 57 12.64 -19.76 1.95
CA GLY A 57 13.96 -19.34 1.44
C GLY A 57 14.38 -20.01 0.13
N LEU A 58 13.53 -20.87 -0.42
CA LEU A 58 13.71 -21.52 -1.71
C LEU A 58 12.72 -20.91 -2.70
N VAL A 59 13.18 -20.00 -3.55
CA VAL A 59 12.34 -19.34 -4.57
C VAL A 59 12.66 -19.95 -5.93
N SER A 60 11.76 -20.82 -6.40
CA SER A 60 11.87 -21.46 -7.71
C SER A 60 11.58 -20.49 -8.86
N ALA A 61 11.89 -20.88 -10.10
CA ALA A 61 11.51 -20.10 -11.29
C ALA A 61 9.99 -19.83 -11.34
N SER A 62 9.18 -20.83 -10.98
CA SER A 62 7.72 -20.70 -10.88
C SER A 62 7.31 -19.66 -9.83
N ASP A 63 7.97 -19.64 -8.68
CA ASP A 63 7.70 -18.68 -7.62
C ASP A 63 8.09 -17.26 -8.03
N LYS A 64 9.25 -17.09 -8.70
CA LYS A 64 9.66 -15.79 -9.26
C LYS A 64 8.63 -15.27 -10.26
N LYS A 65 8.09 -16.13 -11.11
CA LYS A 65 7.03 -15.76 -12.05
C LYS A 65 5.73 -15.38 -11.34
N ALA A 66 5.35 -16.13 -10.31
CA ALA A 66 4.18 -15.81 -9.49
C ALA A 66 4.34 -14.46 -8.79
N LEU A 67 5.50 -14.22 -8.15
CA LEU A 67 5.89 -12.94 -7.57
C LEU A 67 5.83 -11.82 -8.61
N GLY A 68 6.35 -12.06 -9.82
CA GLY A 68 6.29 -11.10 -10.91
C GLY A 68 4.86 -10.68 -11.28
N GLY A 69 3.91 -11.61 -11.23
CA GLY A 69 2.49 -11.35 -11.46
C GLY A 69 1.81 -10.47 -10.39
N LEU A 70 2.37 -10.40 -9.18
CA LEU A 70 1.81 -9.62 -8.08
C LEU A 70 2.19 -8.13 -8.16
N VAL A 71 3.19 -7.75 -8.96
CA VAL A 71 3.79 -6.40 -8.95
C VAL A 71 2.81 -5.28 -9.27
N ALA A 72 1.93 -5.48 -10.27
CA ALA A 72 0.93 -4.47 -10.63
C ALA A 72 -0.09 -4.28 -9.49
N GLY A 73 -0.55 -5.38 -8.89
CA GLY A 73 -1.45 -5.35 -7.74
C GLY A 73 -0.79 -4.73 -6.51
N ALA A 74 0.47 -5.06 -6.24
CA ALA A 74 1.22 -4.57 -5.10
C ALA A 74 1.41 -3.04 -5.16
N GLN A 75 1.74 -2.51 -6.33
CA GLN A 75 1.85 -1.07 -6.55
C GLN A 75 0.49 -0.38 -6.43
N ALA A 76 -0.55 -0.92 -7.06
CA ALA A 76 -1.90 -0.36 -7.00
C ALA A 76 -2.48 -0.37 -5.57
N ALA A 77 -2.11 -1.36 -4.77
CA ALA A 77 -2.56 -1.49 -3.38
C ALA A 77 -1.71 -0.69 -2.37
N GLY A 78 -0.67 0.02 -2.84
CA GLY A 78 0.18 0.86 -1.99
C GLY A 78 1.05 0.07 -1.02
N LEU A 79 1.54 -1.12 -1.42
CA LEU A 79 2.48 -1.87 -0.59
C LEU A 79 3.71 -1.01 -0.25
N PRO A 80 4.25 -1.14 0.98
CA PRO A 80 5.42 -0.38 1.39
C PRO A 80 6.60 -0.67 0.44
N ALA A 81 7.44 0.34 0.23
CA ALA A 81 8.53 0.27 -0.74
C ALA A 81 9.51 -0.89 -0.47
N GLU A 82 9.70 -1.28 0.79
CA GLU A 82 10.52 -2.43 1.18
C GLU A 82 10.00 -3.78 0.68
N ILE A 83 8.70 -3.88 0.37
CA ILE A 83 8.10 -5.04 -0.30
C ILE A 83 8.02 -4.79 -1.80
N ALA A 84 7.49 -3.63 -2.23
CA ALA A 84 7.18 -3.35 -3.63
C ALA A 84 8.43 -3.25 -4.53
N ALA A 85 9.52 -2.67 -4.02
CA ALA A 85 10.76 -2.53 -4.78
C ALA A 85 11.43 -3.88 -5.10
N PRO A 86 11.70 -4.78 -4.14
CA PRO A 86 12.27 -6.08 -4.48
C PRO A 86 11.31 -6.94 -5.32
N LEU A 87 10.00 -6.85 -5.12
CA LEU A 87 9.00 -7.48 -5.98
C LEU A 87 9.12 -7.03 -7.45
N LYS A 88 9.24 -5.71 -7.67
CA LYS A 88 9.47 -5.14 -9.00
C LYS A 88 10.76 -5.64 -9.62
N GLN A 89 11.84 -5.68 -8.85
CA GLN A 89 13.15 -6.13 -9.35
C GLN A 89 13.14 -7.62 -9.73
N ILE A 90 12.39 -8.46 -8.99
CA ILE A 90 12.14 -9.86 -9.35
C ILE A 90 11.33 -9.95 -10.66
N ALA A 91 10.28 -9.14 -10.82
CA ALA A 91 9.48 -9.12 -12.04
C ALA A 91 10.26 -8.68 -13.28
N ASP A 92 11.03 -7.59 -13.16
CA ASP A 92 11.83 -7.03 -14.26
C ASP A 92 12.92 -8.02 -14.71
N SER A 93 13.39 -8.88 -13.80
CA SER A 93 14.46 -9.87 -14.06
C SER A 93 13.93 -11.27 -14.41
N GLY A 94 12.65 -11.55 -14.16
CA GLY A 94 12.03 -12.86 -14.35
C GLY A 94 12.82 -13.99 -13.66
N ASP A 95 13.12 -15.05 -14.41
CA ASP A 95 13.87 -16.22 -13.89
C ASP A 95 15.29 -15.87 -13.44
N GLN A 96 15.86 -14.78 -13.98
CA GLN A 96 17.18 -14.26 -13.64
C GLN A 96 17.15 -13.29 -12.45
N ALA A 97 16.06 -13.25 -11.68
CA ALA A 97 15.98 -12.40 -10.49
C ALA A 97 17.20 -12.58 -9.57
N PRO A 98 17.87 -11.47 -9.20
CA PRO A 98 19.05 -11.52 -8.37
C PRO A 98 18.69 -12.01 -6.97
N ALA A 99 19.59 -12.80 -6.38
CA ALA A 99 19.39 -13.39 -5.05
C ALA A 99 19.17 -12.31 -3.98
N ASP A 100 19.82 -11.15 -4.11
CA ASP A 100 19.66 -10.02 -3.21
C ASP A 100 18.23 -9.45 -3.20
N SER A 101 17.54 -9.42 -4.34
CA SER A 101 16.14 -8.96 -4.37
C SER A 101 15.20 -9.95 -3.70
N VAL A 102 15.42 -11.24 -3.92
CA VAL A 102 14.67 -12.29 -3.23
C VAL A 102 14.89 -12.22 -1.72
N LYS A 103 16.15 -12.02 -1.31
CA LYS A 103 16.50 -11.88 0.09
C LYS A 103 15.92 -10.61 0.71
N ALA A 104 15.97 -9.48 0.02
CA ALA A 104 15.36 -8.24 0.48
C ALA A 104 13.85 -8.38 0.68
N LEU A 105 13.16 -9.09 -0.24
CA LEU A 105 11.73 -9.38 -0.08
C LEU A 105 11.47 -10.28 1.14
N GLN A 106 12.30 -11.32 1.33
CA GLN A 106 12.20 -12.20 2.49
C GLN A 106 12.42 -11.44 3.81
N ASP A 107 13.45 -10.60 3.88
CA ASP A 107 13.76 -9.81 5.07
C ASP A 107 12.65 -8.80 5.38
N ALA A 108 12.00 -8.22 4.35
CA ALA A 108 10.83 -7.37 4.52
C ALA A 108 9.56 -8.14 4.98
N CYS A 109 9.46 -9.41 4.61
CA CYS A 109 8.38 -10.31 5.05
C CYS A 109 8.54 -10.82 6.48
N ALA A 110 9.77 -10.82 7.01
CA ALA A 110 10.06 -11.20 8.40
C ALA A 110 9.79 -10.06 9.41
N LYS A 111 9.36 -8.88 8.94
CA LYS A 111 9.00 -7.71 9.74
C LYS A 111 7.50 -7.56 9.96
#